data_AF-A0A850JPT6-F1
#
_entry.id   AF-A0A850JPT6-F1
#
_cell.length_a   1.000
_cell.length_b   1.000
_cell.length_c   1.000
_cell.angle_alpha   90.00
_cell.angle_beta   90.00
_cell.angle_gamma   90.00
#
_symmetry.space_group_name_H-M   'P 1'
#
loop_
_entity.id
_entity.type
_entity.pdbx_description
1 polymer ?
#
loop_
_entity_poly.entity_id
_entity_poly.type
_entity_poly.pdbx_seq_one_letter_code
_entity_poly.pdbx_strand_id
1 'polypeptide(L)'
;MAISMLGVALLATMDAGTGLFTAGCYMAVLGFGAGLSQQVVVLIAQNAAPKRDLGAASSGVFATRMLGTAAGMAVFGAIVTNRFAEEIVRRVPDGRVPAFADAVRPEVLATLPGPVRDAVAAAFADAFSGVFVAALPVLVAGLAAALLLKDVPLAPRER
;
A
#
# COMPACT_ATOMS: atom_id res chain seq x y z
N MET A 1 8.33 -8.81 -5.21
CA MET A 1 7.22 -8.31 -6.05
C MET A 1 6.08 -9.30 -6.19
N ALA A 2 6.31 -10.55 -6.64
CA ALA A 2 5.22 -11.55 -6.75
C ALA A 2 4.46 -11.80 -5.43
N ILE A 3 5.17 -11.92 -4.30
CA ILE A 3 4.53 -12.07 -2.97
C ILE A 3 3.70 -10.83 -2.60
N SER A 4 4.18 -9.63 -2.92
CA SER A 4 3.45 -8.38 -2.68
C SER A 4 2.18 -8.30 -3.53
N MET A 5 2.22 -8.76 -4.78
CA MET A 5 1.02 -8.86 -5.63
C MET A 5 0.01 -9.82 -5.05
N LEU A 6 0.46 -10.99 -4.57
CA LEU A 6 -0.43 -11.95 -3.90
C LEU A 6 -1.08 -11.32 -2.67
N GLY A 7 -0.32 -10.59 -1.85
CA GLY A 7 -0.84 -9.85 -0.69
C GLY A 7 -1.89 -8.81 -1.07
N VAL A 8 -1.62 -7.98 -2.10
CA VAL A 8 -2.59 -6.99 -2.60
C VAL A 8 -3.84 -7.65 -3.18
N ALA A 9 -3.70 -8.76 -3.91
CA ALA A 9 -4.84 -9.49 -4.45
C ALA A 9 -5.72 -10.09 -3.34
N LEU A 10 -5.12 -10.62 -2.28
CA LEU A 10 -5.86 -11.10 -1.09
C LEU A 10 -6.57 -9.96 -0.38
N LEU A 11 -5.90 -8.82 -0.18
CA LEU A 11 -6.50 -7.64 0.43
C LEU A 11 -7.66 -7.07 -0.40
N ALA A 12 -7.58 -7.13 -1.74
CA ALA A 12 -8.65 -6.70 -2.63
C ALA A 12 -9.95 -7.53 -2.48
N THR A 13 -9.86 -8.76 -1.94
CA THR A 13 -11.04 -9.60 -1.65
C THR A 13 -11.68 -9.32 -0.28
N MET A 14 -11.13 -8.39 0.50
CA MET A 14 -11.69 -8.06 1.81
C MET A 14 -13.01 -7.29 1.69
N ASP A 15 -13.98 -7.72 2.49
CA ASP A 15 -15.27 -7.05 2.69
C ASP A 15 -15.50 -6.73 4.18
N ALA A 16 -16.60 -6.03 4.51
CA ALA A 16 -16.97 -5.66 5.87
C ALA A 16 -17.13 -6.86 6.84
N GLY A 17 -17.38 -8.07 6.31
CA GLY A 17 -17.44 -9.31 7.08
C GLY A 17 -16.10 -9.98 7.38
N THR A 18 -14.97 -9.43 6.91
CA THR A 18 -13.66 -10.08 7.05
C THR A 18 -13.19 -10.08 8.50
N GLY A 19 -12.92 -11.27 9.05
CA GLY A 19 -12.39 -11.40 10.41
C GLY A 19 -11.01 -10.75 10.58
N LEU A 20 -10.76 -10.20 11.77
CA LEU A 20 -9.52 -9.49 12.09
C LEU A 20 -8.26 -10.35 11.90
N PHE A 21 -8.37 -11.65 12.19
CA PHE A 21 -7.27 -12.60 11.99
C PHE A 21 -6.92 -12.77 10.50
N THR A 22 -7.93 -12.94 9.64
CA THR A 22 -7.75 -13.07 8.19
C THR A 22 -7.12 -11.79 7.60
N ALA A 23 -7.63 -10.62 8.01
CA ALA A 23 -7.04 -9.34 7.63
C ALA A 23 -5.56 -9.24 8.05
N GLY A 24 -5.24 -9.64 9.29
CA GLY A 24 -3.87 -9.69 9.80
C GLY A 24 -2.97 -10.62 8.97
N CYS A 25 -3.45 -11.80 8.58
CA CYS A 25 -2.71 -12.71 7.71
C CYS A 25 -2.43 -12.10 6.33
N TYR A 26 -3.40 -11.43 5.71
CA TYR A 26 -3.21 -10.78 4.41
C TYR A 26 -2.21 -9.62 4.49
N MET A 27 -2.30 -8.80 5.53
CA MET A 27 -1.33 -7.74 5.81
C MET A 27 0.08 -8.30 6.05
N ALA A 28 0.20 -9.45 6.74
CA ALA A 28 1.48 -10.10 6.96
C ALA A 28 2.13 -10.57 5.64
N VAL A 29 1.34 -11.16 4.72
CA VAL A 29 1.84 -11.57 3.39
C VAL A 29 2.31 -10.36 2.58
N LEU A 30 1.52 -9.29 2.54
CA LEU A 30 1.91 -8.05 1.87
C LEU A 30 3.19 -7.46 2.48
N GLY A 31 3.24 -7.34 3.80
CA GLY A 31 4.38 -6.79 4.54
C GLY A 31 5.66 -7.61 4.32
N PHE A 32 5.55 -8.94 4.31
CA PHE A 32 6.67 -9.83 4.02
C PHE A 32 7.21 -9.63 2.60
N GLY A 33 6.32 -9.61 1.60
CA GLY A 33 6.71 -9.36 0.21
C GLY A 33 7.37 -8.00 0.01
N ALA A 34 6.80 -6.96 0.63
CA ALA A 34 7.33 -5.59 0.59
C ALA A 34 8.71 -5.51 1.26
N GLY A 35 8.88 -6.11 2.44
CA GLY A 35 10.15 -6.14 3.17
C GLY A 35 11.27 -6.84 2.40
N LEU A 36 10.98 -8.00 1.81
CA LEU A 36 11.94 -8.71 0.95
C LEU A 36 12.38 -7.84 -0.23
N SER A 37 11.42 -7.19 -0.90
CA SER A 37 11.73 -6.34 -2.06
C SER A 37 12.63 -5.16 -1.71
N GLN A 38 12.43 -4.55 -0.53
CA GLN A 38 13.24 -3.44 -0.05
C GLN A 38 14.70 -3.84 0.15
N GLN A 39 14.96 -4.99 0.76
CA GLN A 39 16.34 -5.45 1.01
C GLN A 39 17.08 -5.77 -0.29
N VAL A 40 16.37 -6.37 -1.27
CA VAL A 40 16.96 -6.72 -2.57
C VAL A 40 17.39 -5.47 -3.35
N VAL A 41 16.57 -4.42 -3.38
CA VAL A 41 16.90 -3.18 -4.12
C VAL A 41 18.13 -2.49 -3.54
N VAL A 42 18.22 -2.42 -2.21
CA VAL A 42 19.39 -1.82 -1.53
C VAL A 42 20.65 -2.63 -1.84
N LEU A 43 20.57 -3.96 -1.78
CA LEU A 43 21.69 -4.84 -2.09
C LEU A 43 22.18 -4.67 -3.54
N ILE A 44 21.26 -4.58 -4.51
CA ILE A 44 21.61 -4.37 -5.92
C ILE A 44 22.33 -3.03 -6.11
N ALA A 45 21.81 -1.95 -5.52
CA ALA A 45 22.42 -0.63 -5.61
C ALA A 45 23.81 -0.59 -4.96
N GLN A 46 23.97 -1.25 -3.81
CA GLN A 46 25.26 -1.37 -3.15
C GLN A 46 26.25 -2.21 -3.97
N ASN A 47 25.79 -3.30 -4.59
CA ASN A 47 26.64 -4.17 -5.41
C ASN A 47 27.10 -3.48 -6.72
N ALA A 48 26.29 -2.58 -7.27
CA ALA A 48 26.63 -1.82 -8.47
C ALA A 48 27.57 -0.62 -8.20
N ALA A 49 27.78 -0.25 -6.94
CA ALA A 49 28.58 0.92 -6.56
C ALA A 49 29.99 0.55 -6.08
N PRO A 50 31.01 1.39 -6.33
CA PRO A 50 32.32 1.24 -5.70
C PRO A 50 32.22 1.26 -4.17
N LYS A 51 33.09 0.50 -3.47
CA LYS A 51 33.10 0.42 -1.99
C LYS A 51 33.13 1.79 -1.29
N ARG A 52 33.81 2.78 -1.89
CA ARG A 52 33.91 4.16 -1.39
C ARG A 52 32.59 4.95 -1.46
N ASP A 53 31.68 4.55 -2.34
CA ASP A 53 30.44 5.27 -2.66
C ASP A 53 29.19 4.54 -2.12
N LEU A 54 29.35 3.49 -1.31
CA LEU A 54 28.23 2.71 -0.74
C LEU A 54 27.26 3.58 0.05
N GLY A 55 27.77 4.59 0.77
CA GLY A 55 26.95 5.55 1.50
C GLY A 55 26.07 6.39 0.58
N ALA A 56 26.62 6.85 -0.55
CA ALA A 56 25.89 7.59 -1.56
C ALA A 56 24.85 6.72 -2.27
N ALA A 57 25.20 5.47 -2.60
CA ALA A 57 24.28 4.51 -3.23
C ALA A 57 23.07 4.20 -2.32
N SER A 58 23.31 3.90 -1.05
CA SER A 58 22.24 3.62 -0.08
C SER A 58 21.35 4.85 0.16
N SER A 59 21.95 6.04 0.26
CA SER A 59 21.21 7.29 0.46
C SER A 59 20.37 7.64 -0.76
N GLY A 60 20.87 7.39 -1.98
CA GLY A 60 20.11 7.59 -3.21
C GLY A 60 18.88 6.69 -3.30
N VAL A 61 19.02 5.41 -2.93
CA VAL A 61 17.88 4.47 -2.84
C VAL A 61 16.87 4.96 -1.81
N PHE A 62 17.33 5.38 -0.63
CA PHE A 62 16.46 5.89 0.42
C PHE A 62 15.72 7.17 0.00
N ALA A 63 16.41 8.13 -0.60
CA ALA A 63 15.80 9.38 -1.06
C ALA A 63 14.75 9.13 -2.14
N THR A 64 15.07 8.29 -3.15
CA THR A 64 14.14 7.91 -4.22
C THR A 64 12.90 7.23 -3.64
N ARG A 65 13.09 6.35 -2.66
CA ARG A 65 11.98 5.70 -1.95
C ARG A 65 11.12 6.72 -1.22
N MET A 66 11.70 7.67 -0.50
CA MET A 66 10.94 8.67 0.24
C MET A 66 10.09 9.54 -0.69
N LEU A 67 10.65 9.94 -1.84
CA LEU A 67 9.90 10.64 -2.89
C LEU A 67 8.74 9.79 -3.41
N GLY A 68 9.00 8.53 -3.75
CA GLY A 68 7.95 7.61 -4.21
C GLY A 68 6.88 7.34 -3.15
N THR A 69 7.26 7.26 -1.87
CA THR A 69 6.33 7.05 -0.76
C THR A 69 5.43 8.27 -0.55
N ALA A 70 5.99 9.48 -0.61
CA ALA A 70 5.23 10.72 -0.50
C ALA A 70 4.24 10.87 -1.67
N ALA A 71 4.71 10.67 -2.91
CA ALA A 71 3.85 10.72 -4.09
C ALA A 71 2.77 9.64 -4.07
N GLY A 72 3.13 8.42 -3.67
CA GLY A 72 2.19 7.30 -3.53
C GLY A 72 1.11 7.58 -2.48
N MET A 73 1.49 8.06 -1.29
CA MET A 73 0.54 8.43 -0.25
C MET A 73 -0.44 9.52 -0.71
N ALA A 74 0.04 10.52 -1.46
CA ALA A 74 -0.83 11.57 -1.99
C ALA A 74 -1.84 11.00 -3.01
N VAL A 75 -1.39 10.19 -3.96
CA VAL A 75 -2.26 9.60 -5.00
C VAL A 75 -3.26 8.62 -4.39
N PHE A 76 -2.79 7.64 -3.61
CA PHE A 76 -3.68 6.66 -3.00
C PHE A 76 -4.60 7.28 -1.94
N GLY A 77 -4.13 8.29 -1.21
CA GLY A 77 -4.93 9.09 -0.28
C GLY A 77 -6.07 9.83 -1.00
N ALA A 78 -5.80 10.43 -2.16
CA ALA A 78 -6.83 11.08 -2.97
C ALA A 78 -7.84 10.06 -3.51
N ILE A 79 -7.39 8.89 -3.96
CA ILE A 79 -8.26 7.82 -4.44
C ILE A 79 -9.23 7.36 -3.34
N VAL A 80 -8.71 7.00 -2.16
CA VAL A 80 -9.58 6.51 -1.06
C VAL A 80 -10.55 7.58 -0.57
N THR A 81 -10.09 8.83 -0.47
CA THR A 81 -10.93 9.94 0.00
C THR A 81 -12.08 10.22 -0.97
N ASN A 82 -11.80 10.28 -2.27
CA ASN A 82 -12.82 10.53 -3.29
C ASN A 82 -13.79 9.35 -3.40
N ARG A 83 -13.28 8.11 -3.36
CA ARG A 83 -14.13 6.92 -3.40
C ARG A 83 -15.03 6.82 -2.18
N PHE A 84 -14.51 7.09 -1.00
CA PHE A 84 -15.32 7.14 0.21
C PHE A 84 -16.43 8.19 0.11
N ALA A 85 -16.11 9.39 -0.38
CA ALA A 85 -17.09 10.46 -0.57
C ALA A 85 -18.21 10.06 -1.56
N GLU A 86 -17.87 9.39 -2.66
CA GLU A 86 -18.85 8.86 -3.63
C GLU A 86 -19.74 7.77 -3.00
N GLU A 87 -19.13 6.80 -2.32
CA GLU A 87 -19.81 5.65 -1.74
C GLU A 87 -20.71 6.03 -0.55
N ILE A 88 -20.31 7.04 0.24
CA ILE A 88 -21.09 7.48 1.40
C ILE A 88 -22.34 8.27 0.98
N VAL A 89 -22.24 9.12 -0.04
CA VAL A 89 -23.39 9.86 -0.59
C VAL A 89 -24.44 8.91 -1.17
N ARG A 90 -23.99 7.82 -1.81
CA ARG A 90 -24.89 6.78 -2.34
C ARG A 90 -25.63 6.01 -1.25
N ARG A 91 -24.97 5.71 -0.12
CA ARG A 91 -25.53 4.92 0.99
C ARG A 91 -26.32 5.73 2.00
N VAL A 92 -26.03 7.04 2.12
CA VAL A 92 -26.68 7.93 3.09
C VAL A 92 -27.08 9.26 2.41
N PRO A 93 -28.14 9.27 1.58
CA PRO A 93 -28.53 10.45 0.79
C PRO A 93 -28.97 11.66 1.64
N ASP A 94 -29.55 11.41 2.82
CA ASP A 94 -30.19 12.44 3.67
C ASP A 94 -29.45 12.69 5.01
N GLY A 95 -28.31 12.04 5.24
CA GLY A 95 -27.59 12.08 6.53
C GLY A 95 -26.39 13.01 6.53
N ARG A 96 -26.15 13.68 7.66
CA ARG A 96 -24.87 14.38 7.93
C ARG A 96 -23.81 13.32 8.23
N VAL A 97 -23.10 12.87 7.21
CA VAL A 97 -21.99 11.91 7.36
C VAL A 97 -20.68 12.66 7.58
N PRO A 98 -19.82 12.22 8.53
CA PRO A 98 -18.52 12.83 8.75
C PRO A 98 -17.63 12.74 7.52
N ALA A 99 -16.77 13.74 7.32
CA ALA A 99 -15.73 13.68 6.30
C ALA A 99 -14.79 12.49 6.56
N PHE A 100 -14.12 11.98 5.53
CA PHE A 100 -13.22 10.83 5.62
C PHE A 100 -12.23 10.91 6.82
N ALA A 101 -11.64 12.09 7.05
CA ALA A 101 -10.69 12.34 8.13
C ALA A 101 -11.30 12.14 9.53
N ASP A 102 -12.59 12.44 9.71
CA ASP A 102 -13.31 12.23 10.95
C ASP A 102 -13.88 10.81 11.03
N ALA A 103 -14.35 10.28 9.90
CA ALA A 103 -14.93 8.94 9.79
C ALA A 103 -13.91 7.83 10.08
N VAL A 104 -12.61 8.06 9.88
CA VAL A 104 -11.56 7.08 10.19
C VAL A 104 -11.31 6.94 11.69
N ARG A 105 -11.80 7.89 12.50
CA ARG A 105 -11.57 7.92 13.95
C ARG A 105 -12.54 6.98 14.66
N PRO A 106 -12.04 5.98 15.43
CA PRO A 106 -12.90 5.02 16.12
C PRO A 106 -13.90 5.68 17.08
N GLU A 107 -13.51 6.80 17.70
CA GLU A 107 -14.36 7.53 18.64
C GLU A 107 -15.56 8.16 17.94
N VAL A 108 -15.38 8.68 16.72
CA VAL A 108 -16.45 9.27 15.91
C VAL A 108 -17.39 8.18 15.41
N LEU A 109 -16.84 7.06 14.91
CA LEU A 109 -17.60 5.87 14.51
C LEU A 109 -18.50 5.32 15.63
N ALA A 110 -18.01 5.32 16.88
CA ALA A 110 -18.76 4.84 18.04
C ALA A 110 -19.97 5.71 18.39
N THR A 111 -19.96 6.99 18.00
CA THR A 111 -21.07 7.93 18.24
C THR A 111 -22.16 7.92 17.18
N LEU A 112 -21.94 7.21 16.06
CA LEU A 112 -22.90 7.15 14.96
C LEU A 112 -24.05 6.18 15.25
N PRO A 113 -25.29 6.48 14.78
CA PRO A 113 -26.38 5.52 14.78
C PRO A 113 -25.99 4.25 14.02
N GLY A 114 -26.41 3.08 14.50
CA GLY A 114 -26.06 1.76 13.93
C GLY A 114 -26.14 1.69 12.39
N PRO A 115 -27.26 2.09 11.76
CA PRO A 115 -27.39 2.07 10.30
C PRO A 115 -26.36 2.94 9.55
N VAL A 116 -25.98 4.08 10.13
CA VAL A 116 -24.98 4.99 9.54
C VAL A 116 -23.58 4.42 9.73
N ARG A 117 -23.29 3.81 10.87
CA ARG A 117 -22.02 3.15 11.14
C ARG A 117 -21.76 2.00 10.17
N ASP A 118 -22.78 1.17 9.91
CA ASP A 118 -22.66 0.05 8.99
C ASP A 118 -22.48 0.53 7.53
N ALA A 119 -23.18 1.61 7.15
CA ALA A 119 -22.98 2.28 5.86
C ALA A 119 -21.57 2.88 5.70
N VAL A 120 -21.01 3.48 6.74
CA VAL A 120 -19.63 4.00 6.77
C VAL A 120 -18.63 2.85 6.65
N ALA A 121 -18.83 1.74 7.37
CA ALA A 121 -17.96 0.56 7.29
C ALA A 121 -17.95 -0.04 5.88
N ALA A 122 -19.12 -0.16 5.23
CA ALA A 122 -19.21 -0.61 3.85
C ALA A 122 -18.54 0.37 2.87
N ALA A 123 -18.74 1.68 3.04
CA ALA A 123 -18.07 2.69 2.22
C ALA A 123 -16.55 2.65 2.35
N PHE A 124 -16.02 2.37 3.55
CA PHE A 124 -14.58 2.15 3.73
C PHE A 124 -14.10 0.88 3.02
N ALA A 125 -14.81 -0.24 3.16
CA ALA A 125 -14.45 -1.49 2.50
C ALA A 125 -14.33 -1.31 0.97
N ASP A 126 -15.33 -0.68 0.35
CA ASP A 126 -15.33 -0.39 -1.09
C ASP A 126 -14.22 0.61 -1.48
N ALA A 127 -14.02 1.67 -0.70
CA ALA A 127 -12.98 2.66 -0.98
C ALA A 127 -11.57 2.03 -0.94
N PHE A 128 -11.29 1.15 0.04
CA PHE A 128 -10.02 0.44 0.14
C PHE A 128 -9.85 -0.61 -0.96
N SER A 129 -10.91 -1.32 -1.35
CA SER A 129 -10.86 -2.24 -2.49
C SER A 129 -10.42 -1.53 -3.77
N GLY A 130 -10.97 -0.33 -4.02
CA GLY A 130 -10.53 0.54 -5.11
C GLY A 130 -9.04 0.90 -5.07
N VAL A 131 -8.49 1.16 -3.89
CA VAL A 131 -7.04 1.41 -3.71
C VAL A 131 -6.21 0.18 -4.04
N PHE A 132 -6.61 -1.00 -3.56
CA PHE A 132 -5.85 -2.23 -3.82
C PHE A 132 -5.84 -2.58 -5.31
N VAL A 133 -6.96 -2.40 -6.01
CA VAL A 133 -7.02 -2.57 -7.46
C VAL A 133 -6.14 -1.54 -8.17
N ALA A 134 -6.15 -0.27 -7.74
CA ALA A 134 -5.28 0.77 -8.30
C ALA A 134 -3.79 0.51 -8.03
N ALA A 135 -3.44 -0.23 -6.97
CA ALA A 135 -2.07 -0.61 -6.66
C ALA A 135 -1.52 -1.75 -7.56
N LEU A 136 -2.39 -2.60 -8.11
CA LEU A 136 -1.99 -3.70 -9.01
C LEU A 136 -1.16 -3.25 -10.22
N PRO A 137 -1.59 -2.27 -11.06
CA PRO A 137 -0.79 -1.84 -12.21
C PRO A 137 0.58 -1.27 -11.80
N VAL A 138 0.67 -0.60 -10.64
CA VAL A 138 1.94 -0.08 -10.11
C VAL A 138 2.88 -1.23 -9.74
N LEU A 139 2.36 -2.29 -9.10
CA LEU A 139 3.14 -3.49 -8.79
C LEU A 139 3.58 -4.22 -10.06
N VAL A 140 2.72 -4.31 -11.08
CA VAL A 140 3.05 -4.92 -12.37
C VAL A 140 4.17 -4.14 -13.06
N ALA A 141 4.10 -2.81 -13.08
CA ALA A 141 5.17 -1.97 -13.60
C ALA A 141 6.48 -2.17 -12.83
N GLY A 142 6.41 -2.25 -11.49
CA GLY A 142 7.58 -2.54 -10.65
C GLY A 142 8.19 -3.92 -10.91
N LEU A 143 7.37 -4.95 -11.14
CA LEU A 143 7.84 -6.27 -11.53
C LEU A 143 8.47 -6.26 -12.92
N ALA A 144 7.85 -5.61 -13.90
CA ALA A 144 8.40 -5.47 -15.24
C ALA A 144 9.77 -4.77 -15.21
N ALA A 145 9.89 -3.68 -14.46
CA ALA A 145 11.16 -2.99 -14.24
C ALA A 145 12.20 -3.91 -13.56
N ALA A 146 11.78 -4.72 -12.60
CA ALA A 146 12.66 -5.67 -11.93
C ALA A 146 13.16 -6.78 -12.88
N LEU A 147 12.33 -7.24 -13.83
CA LEU A 147 12.73 -8.22 -14.84
C LEU A 147 13.69 -7.63 -15.90
N LEU A 148 13.69 -6.31 -16.07
CA LEU A 148 14.59 -5.58 -16.97
C LEU A 148 15.92 -5.22 -16.31
N LEU A 149 16.09 -5.45 -15.00
CA LEU A 149 17.35 -5.22 -14.32
C LEU A 149 18.43 -6.13 -14.88
N LYS A 150 19.54 -5.52 -15.28
CA LYS A 150 20.71 -6.23 -15.75
C LYS A 150 21.38 -6.94 -14.57
N ASP A 151 21.66 -8.23 -14.74
CA ASP A 151 22.37 -9.02 -13.75
C ASP A 151 23.82 -8.52 -13.61
N VAL A 152 24.18 -8.03 -12.43
CA VAL A 152 25.55 -7.63 -12.10
C VAL A 152 26.08 -8.67 -11.12
N PRO A 153 27.08 -9.48 -11.51
CA PRO A 153 27.61 -10.51 -10.62
C PRO A 153 28.07 -9.90 -9.30
N LEU A 154 27.82 -10.62 -8.20
CA LEU A 154 28.21 -10.19 -6.86
C LEU A 154 29.71 -9.94 -6.82
N ALA A 155 30.12 -8.75 -6.39
CA ALA A 155 31.53 -8.41 -6.27
C ALA A 155 32.22 -9.43 -5.32
N PRO A 156 33.32 -10.09 -5.73
CA PRO A 156 33.99 -11.07 -4.89
C PRO A 156 34.35 -10.46 -3.53
N ARG A 157 34.03 -11.17 -2.45
CA ARG A 157 34.54 -10.87 -1.11
C ARG A 157 36.06 -11.04 -1.15
N GLU A 158 36.80 -9.94 -1.24
CA GLU A 158 38.22 -9.94 -0.90
C GLU A 158 38.32 -10.39 0.57
N ARG A 159 38.93 -11.57 0.78
CA ARG A 159 39.22 -12.14 2.09
C ARG A 159 40.33 -11.37 2.78
#